data_AF-A0AAU1JX11-F1
#
_entry.id   AF-A0AAU1JX11-F1
#
_cell.length_a   1.000
_cell.length_b   1.000
_cell.length_c   1.000
_cell.angle_alpha   90.00
_cell.angle_beta   90.00
_cell.angle_gamma   90.00
#
_symmetry.space_group_name_H-M   'P 1'
#
loop_
_entity.id
_entity.type
_entity.pdbx_description
1 polymer ?
#
loop_
_entity_poly.entity_id
_entity_poly.type
_entity_poly.pdbx_seq_one_letter_code
_entity_poly.pdbx_strand_id
1 'polypeptide(L)'
;MESVRLVAPIVGGLLAVVITAVGAFGPDDPDGEAAAEMESLRSAPACDSQPTKPAACTWKGEFEFVGSEYHEGYRGRSWYSIDLRDTRLDPDGSPGFVRAVEKFDREDIEGLTYGTPVAATLWRGRIIEVRIDGRELPTSDYPETVPKG
;
A
#
# COMPACT_ATOMS: atom_id res chain seq x y z
N MET A 1 -42.82 47.11 1.96
CA MET A 1 -42.53 45.68 2.20
C MET A 1 -41.29 45.37 1.38
N GLU A 2 -40.11 45.05 1.90
CA GLU A 2 -39.65 44.69 3.24
C GLU A 2 -38.20 45.22 3.40
N SER A 3 -37.84 45.51 4.65
CA SER A 3 -36.47 45.80 5.06
C SER A 3 -35.71 44.49 5.26
N VAL A 4 -34.50 44.36 4.71
CA VAL A 4 -33.43 43.60 5.37
C VAL A 4 -32.14 44.39 5.25
N ARG A 5 -31.79 45.07 6.34
CA ARG A 5 -30.41 45.45 6.64
C ARG A 5 -29.72 44.19 7.17
N LEU A 6 -28.59 43.81 6.59
CA LEU A 6 -27.59 43.04 7.32
C LEU A 6 -26.21 43.63 7.06
N VAL A 7 -25.55 43.83 8.19
CA VAL A 7 -24.36 44.62 8.45
C VAL A 7 -23.12 43.78 8.11
N ALA A 8 -22.10 44.42 7.53
CA ALA A 8 -20.76 43.87 7.25
C ALA A 8 -20.00 43.52 8.56
N PRO A 9 -18.91 42.70 8.53
CA PRO A 9 -17.58 43.29 8.28
C PRO A 9 -16.60 42.37 7.51
N ILE A 10 -15.80 42.89 6.57
CA ILE A 10 -14.37 43.29 6.73
C ILE A 10 -13.50 42.21 7.41
N VAL A 11 -12.47 41.72 6.70
CA VAL A 11 -11.03 41.81 7.06
C VAL A 11 -10.20 40.86 6.18
N GLY A 12 -9.17 41.42 5.52
CA GLY A 12 -7.86 40.85 5.14
C GLY A 12 -7.81 39.44 4.55
N GLY A 13 -7.40 39.22 3.30
CA GLY A 13 -6.18 39.77 2.71
C GLY A 13 -4.94 39.00 3.15
N LEU A 14 -4.74 37.80 2.62
CA LEU A 14 -3.42 37.29 2.24
C LEU A 14 -3.57 36.09 1.31
N LEU A 15 -3.14 36.30 0.07
CA LEU A 15 -2.89 35.26 -0.91
C LEU A 15 -1.93 34.22 -0.31
N ALA A 16 -2.35 32.96 -0.26
CA ALA A 16 -1.45 31.83 -0.39
C ALA A 16 -1.85 31.09 -1.66
N VAL A 17 -1.16 31.43 -2.75
CA VAL A 17 -1.21 30.70 -4.02
C VAL A 17 -0.64 29.31 -3.73
N VAL A 18 -1.49 28.30 -3.63
CA VAL A 18 -1.06 26.92 -3.84
C VAL A 18 -1.18 26.68 -5.33
N ILE A 19 -0.04 26.70 -6.01
CA ILE A 19 0.09 26.37 -7.42
C ILE A 19 -0.36 24.92 -7.57
N THR A 20 -1.59 24.71 -8.02
CA THR A 20 -2.00 23.43 -8.59
C THR A 20 -1.27 23.29 -9.91
N ALA A 21 -0.09 22.66 -9.87
CA ALA A 21 0.47 22.03 -11.05
C ALA A 21 -0.42 20.83 -11.38
N VAL A 22 -1.59 21.10 -11.99
CA VAL A 22 -2.38 20.08 -12.66
C VAL A 22 -1.57 19.67 -13.88
N GLY A 23 -0.69 18.69 -13.69
CA GLY A 23 -0.14 17.93 -14.80
C GLY A 23 -1.32 17.43 -15.61
N ALA A 24 -1.33 17.75 -16.90
CA ALA A 24 -2.32 17.26 -17.83
C ALA A 24 -2.11 15.75 -18.00
N PHE A 25 -2.69 14.96 -17.09
CA PHE A 25 -2.79 13.52 -17.23
C PHE A 25 -3.97 13.23 -18.15
N GLY A 26 -3.69 12.73 -19.35
CA GLY A 26 -4.70 12.08 -20.16
C GLY A 26 -5.21 10.81 -19.44
N PRO A 27 -6.44 10.37 -19.68
CA PRO A 27 -7.02 9.19 -19.03
C PRO A 27 -6.36 7.84 -19.38
N ASP A 28 -5.25 7.84 -20.14
CA ASP A 28 -4.56 6.65 -20.65
C ASP A 28 -3.02 6.72 -20.50
N ASP A 29 -2.52 7.49 -19.52
CA ASP A 29 -1.08 7.52 -19.20
C ASP A 29 -0.78 6.58 -18.02
N PRO A 30 -0.36 5.32 -18.27
CA PRO A 30 -0.07 4.35 -17.20
C PRO A 30 1.08 4.81 -16.29
N ASP A 31 2.00 5.63 -16.80
CA ASP A 31 3.09 6.20 -16.00
C ASP A 31 2.55 7.27 -15.05
N GLY A 32 1.56 8.05 -15.50
CA GLY A 32 0.84 9.02 -14.69
C GLY A 32 0.05 8.39 -13.54
N GLU A 33 -0.63 7.26 -13.81
CA GLU A 33 -1.38 6.53 -12.78
C GLU A 33 -0.45 5.95 -11.71
N ALA A 34 0.64 5.28 -12.12
CA ALA A 34 1.63 4.74 -11.19
C ALA A 34 2.32 5.84 -10.36
N ALA A 35 2.63 6.98 -10.98
CA ALA A 35 3.20 8.12 -10.27
C ALA A 35 2.21 8.72 -9.24
N ALA A 36 0.92 8.82 -9.60
CA ALA A 36 -0.11 9.29 -8.68
C ALA A 36 -0.33 8.30 -7.51
N GLU A 37 -0.28 7.00 -7.78
CA GLU A 37 -0.38 5.96 -6.75
C GLU A 37 0.82 6.01 -5.79
N MET A 38 2.04 6.15 -6.34
CA MET A 38 3.26 6.30 -5.55
C MET A 38 3.22 7.57 -4.69
N GLU A 39 2.73 8.69 -5.22
CA GLU A 39 2.56 9.92 -4.45
C GLU A 39 1.51 9.75 -3.34
N SER A 40 0.41 9.04 -3.63
CA SER A 40 -0.59 8.71 -2.62
C SER A 40 -0.05 7.79 -1.53
N LEU A 41 0.85 6.86 -1.85
CA LEU A 41 1.51 6.02 -0.86
C LEU A 41 2.48 6.84 0.01
N ARG A 42 3.29 7.72 -0.61
CA ARG A 42 4.23 8.59 0.12
C ARG A 42 3.54 9.54 1.09
N SER A 43 2.37 10.04 0.71
CA SER A 43 1.56 10.93 1.54
C SER A 43 0.65 10.20 2.53
N ALA A 44 0.62 8.86 2.52
CA ALA A 44 -0.27 8.10 3.40
C ALA A 44 0.19 8.16 4.86
N PRO A 45 -0.67 8.61 5.80
CA PRO A 45 -0.34 8.60 7.21
C PRO A 45 -0.25 7.16 7.75
N ALA A 46 0.37 6.98 8.91
CA ALA A 46 0.29 5.71 9.63
C ALA A 46 -1.13 5.49 10.18
N CYS A 47 -1.63 4.25 10.14
CA CYS A 47 -2.88 3.89 10.80
C CYS A 47 -2.67 3.79 12.32
N ASP A 48 -3.62 4.27 13.12
CA ASP A 48 -3.59 4.14 14.59
C ASP A 48 -3.70 2.68 15.08
N SER A 49 -4.30 1.83 14.26
CA SER A 49 -4.52 0.41 14.55
C SER A 49 -4.59 -0.40 13.25
N GLN A 50 -4.53 -1.73 13.35
CA GLN A 50 -4.61 -2.62 12.20
C GLN A 50 -5.97 -2.46 11.49
N PRO A 51 -6.00 -2.00 10.24
CA PRO A 51 -7.25 -1.79 9.53
C PRO A 51 -7.96 -3.13 9.26
N THR A 52 -9.29 -3.15 9.43
CA THR A 52 -10.16 -4.30 9.11
C THR A 52 -10.72 -4.25 7.69
N LYS A 53 -10.56 -3.10 7.02
CA LYS A 53 -11.01 -2.82 5.65
C LYS A 53 -9.93 -2.00 4.93
N PRO A 54 -9.93 -1.95 3.59
CA PRO A 54 -9.05 -1.05 2.85
C PRO A 54 -9.10 0.38 3.41
N ALA A 55 -7.92 0.92 3.74
CA ALA A 55 -7.76 2.25 4.31
C ALA A 55 -6.61 2.99 3.62
N ALA A 56 -6.75 4.31 3.44
CA ALA A 56 -5.73 5.16 2.84
C ALA A 56 -4.63 5.56 3.84
N CYS A 57 -4.21 4.63 4.70
CA CYS A 57 -3.13 4.77 5.66
C CYS A 57 -2.22 3.53 5.57
N THR A 58 -0.98 3.66 6.03
CA THR A 58 -0.02 2.55 6.11
C THR A 58 -0.05 1.93 7.50
N TRP A 59 -0.07 0.61 7.59
CA TRP A 59 0.03 -0.10 8.86
C TRP A 59 1.16 -1.11 8.78
N LYS A 60 2.08 -1.07 9.75
CA LYS A 60 3.15 -2.06 9.87
C LYS A 60 2.83 -3.01 11.03
N GLY A 61 2.93 -4.31 10.80
CA GLY A 61 2.72 -5.31 11.83
C GLY A 61 3.16 -6.71 11.41
N GLU A 62 2.89 -7.69 12.26
CA GLU A 62 3.36 -9.07 12.08
C GLU A 62 2.26 -9.98 11.50
N PHE A 63 2.67 -10.78 10.53
CA PHE A 63 1.92 -11.86 9.91
C PHE A 63 2.65 -13.18 10.13
N GLU A 64 1.95 -14.30 9.96
CA GLU A 64 2.57 -15.62 9.99
C GLU A 64 2.79 -16.14 8.57
N PHE A 65 4.01 -16.59 8.28
CA PHE A 65 4.28 -17.34 7.08
C PHE A 65 3.55 -18.69 7.10
N VAL A 66 2.78 -18.97 6.06
CA VAL A 66 2.03 -20.23 5.91
C VAL A 66 2.70 -21.16 4.91
N GLY A 67 3.23 -20.62 3.82
CA GLY A 67 3.80 -21.42 2.76
C GLY A 67 4.35 -20.56 1.64
N SER A 68 4.97 -21.22 0.67
CA SER A 68 5.50 -20.60 -0.53
C SER A 68 5.20 -21.45 -1.75
N GLU A 69 4.96 -20.80 -2.87
CA GLU A 69 4.78 -21.45 -4.17
C GLU A 69 5.79 -20.89 -5.17
N TYR A 70 6.39 -21.78 -5.96
CA TYR A 70 7.31 -21.43 -7.04
C TYR A 70 6.52 -21.19 -8.33
N HIS A 71 6.78 -20.05 -8.96
CA HIS A 71 6.18 -19.66 -10.22
C HIS A 71 7.24 -19.60 -11.31
N GLU A 72 7.05 -20.40 -12.35
CA GLU A 72 7.86 -20.32 -13.57
C GLU A 72 7.25 -19.26 -14.50
N GLY A 73 7.95 -18.14 -14.67
CA GLY A 73 7.50 -17.09 -15.56
C GLY A 73 7.90 -17.27 -17.01
N TYR A 74 7.19 -16.52 -17.85
CA TYR A 74 7.47 -16.44 -19.26
C TYR A 74 8.85 -15.80 -19.51
N ARG A 75 9.64 -16.40 -20.42
CA ARG A 75 11.03 -16.00 -20.74
C ARG A 75 12.08 -16.28 -19.64
N GLY A 76 11.82 -17.27 -18.79
CA GLY A 76 12.83 -17.78 -17.84
C GLY A 76 13.04 -16.89 -16.61
N ARG A 77 12.13 -15.97 -16.33
CA ARG A 77 12.09 -15.27 -15.03
C ARG A 77 11.18 -16.07 -14.10
N SER A 78 11.72 -16.73 -13.10
CA SER A 78 10.93 -17.35 -12.05
C SER A 78 10.85 -16.44 -10.83
N TRP A 79 9.84 -16.65 -10.01
CA TRP A 79 9.69 -15.98 -8.73
C TRP A 79 8.98 -16.91 -7.74
N TYR A 80 9.02 -16.54 -6.48
CA TYR A 80 8.23 -17.16 -5.44
C TYR A 80 7.10 -16.23 -5.02
N SER A 81 5.99 -16.86 -4.65
CA SER A 81 4.95 -16.25 -3.82
C SER A 81 5.06 -16.81 -2.41
N ILE A 82 4.68 -16.01 -1.42
CA ILE A 82 4.52 -16.45 -0.04
C ILE A 82 3.11 -16.15 0.45
N ASP A 83 2.55 -17.09 1.18
CA ASP A 83 1.27 -16.93 1.85
C ASP A 83 1.49 -16.39 3.25
N LEU A 84 0.93 -15.22 3.53
CA LEU A 84 0.96 -14.58 4.83
C LEU A 84 -0.43 -14.59 5.46
N ARG A 85 -0.52 -15.07 6.70
CA ARG A 85 -1.75 -15.08 7.48
C ARG A 85 -1.77 -13.96 8.50
N ASP A 86 -2.88 -13.25 8.56
CA ASP A 86 -3.14 -12.30 9.65
C ASP A 86 -3.23 -13.04 10.99
N THR A 87 -2.45 -12.60 11.98
CA THR A 87 -2.45 -13.15 13.34
C THR A 87 -3.74 -12.81 14.09
N ARG A 88 -4.47 -11.79 13.65
CA ARG A 88 -5.79 -11.48 14.18
C ARG A 88 -6.81 -12.49 13.68
N LEU A 89 -7.54 -13.11 14.61
CA LEU A 89 -8.67 -13.96 14.29
C LEU A 89 -9.84 -13.13 13.74
N ASP A 90 -10.57 -13.72 12.80
CA ASP A 90 -11.85 -13.18 12.35
C ASP A 90 -12.90 -13.23 13.49
N PRO A 91 -14.00 -12.47 13.40
CA PRO A 91 -15.03 -12.42 14.45
C PRO A 91 -15.65 -13.79 14.78
N ASP A 92 -15.59 -14.75 13.85
CA ASP A 92 -16.05 -16.13 14.02
C ASP A 92 -14.99 -17.07 14.61
N GLY A 93 -13.81 -16.54 14.95
CA GLY A 93 -12.67 -17.28 15.51
C GLY A 93 -11.85 -18.04 14.47
N SER A 94 -12.16 -17.90 13.18
CA SER A 94 -11.34 -18.48 12.12
C SER A 94 -9.99 -17.75 11.99
N PRO A 95 -8.92 -18.43 11.52
CA PRO A 95 -7.66 -17.78 11.21
C PRO A 95 -7.88 -16.63 10.22
N GLY A 96 -7.26 -15.49 10.47
CA GLY A 96 -7.41 -14.30 9.62
C GLY A 96 -7.01 -14.57 8.17
N PHE A 97 -7.47 -13.72 7.26
CA PHE A 97 -7.26 -13.85 5.82
C PHE A 97 -5.80 -14.16 5.44
N VAL A 98 -5.63 -15.18 4.60
CA VAL A 98 -4.36 -15.50 3.94
C VAL A 98 -4.21 -14.61 2.70
N ARG A 99 -3.04 -13.99 2.56
CA ARG A 99 -2.69 -13.16 1.41
C ARG A 99 -1.42 -13.70 0.77
N ALA A 100 -1.56 -14.17 -0.46
CA ALA A 100 -0.42 -14.44 -1.32
C ALA A 100 0.21 -13.10 -1.74
N VAL A 101 1.52 -12.96 -1.53
CA VAL A 101 2.32 -11.86 -2.06
C VAL A 101 3.45 -12.41 -2.90
N GLU A 102 3.88 -11.66 -3.91
CA GLU A 102 4.78 -12.17 -4.95
C GLU A 102 6.02 -11.28 -5.14
N LYS A 103 6.88 -11.68 -6.08
CA LYS A 103 8.18 -11.08 -6.46
C LYS A 103 9.36 -11.40 -5.53
N PHE A 104 9.40 -12.61 -4.99
CA PHE A 104 10.53 -13.06 -4.17
C PHE A 104 11.48 -13.96 -4.94
N ASP A 105 12.78 -13.82 -4.69
CA ASP A 105 13.78 -14.80 -5.07
C ASP A 105 13.84 -15.93 -4.03
N ARG A 106 14.43 -17.06 -4.39
CA ARG A 106 14.60 -18.20 -3.45
C ARG A 106 15.35 -17.78 -2.18
N GLU A 107 16.36 -16.92 -2.34
CA GLU A 107 17.20 -16.41 -1.27
C GLU A 107 16.45 -15.46 -0.32
N ASP A 108 15.31 -14.92 -0.74
CA ASP A 108 14.48 -14.04 0.09
C ASP A 108 13.66 -14.80 1.12
N ILE A 109 13.30 -16.04 0.78
CA ILE A 109 12.37 -16.86 1.58
C ILE A 109 13.07 -18.07 2.21
N GLU A 110 14.37 -18.24 1.96
CA GLU A 110 15.16 -19.30 2.56
C GLU A 110 15.15 -19.13 4.09
N GLY A 111 14.83 -20.22 4.80
CA GLY A 111 14.73 -20.19 6.27
C GLY A 111 13.33 -19.87 6.81
N LEU A 112 12.40 -19.41 5.97
CA LEU A 112 11.00 -19.30 6.38
C LEU A 112 10.38 -20.69 6.59
N THR A 113 9.75 -20.87 7.74
CA THR A 113 9.02 -22.09 8.11
C THR A 113 7.60 -21.72 8.56
N TYR A 114 6.66 -22.67 8.49
CA TYR A 114 5.27 -22.41 8.91
C TYR A 114 5.22 -21.78 10.31
N GLY A 115 4.51 -20.65 10.44
CA GLY A 115 4.40 -19.87 11.67
C GLY A 115 5.54 -18.89 11.92
N THR A 116 6.52 -18.77 11.00
CA THR A 116 7.58 -17.76 11.13
C THR A 116 6.95 -16.36 11.09
N PRO A 117 7.24 -15.48 12.06
CA PRO A 117 6.75 -14.12 12.04
C PRO A 117 7.41 -13.34 10.91
N VAL A 118 6.60 -12.70 10.07
CA VAL A 118 7.02 -11.83 8.97
C VAL A 118 6.40 -10.45 9.21
N ALA A 119 7.23 -9.43 9.37
CA ALA A 119 6.73 -8.08 9.47
C ALA A 119 6.33 -7.58 8.06
N ALA A 120 5.19 -6.92 7.91
CA ALA A 120 4.74 -6.42 6.62
C ALA A 120 4.05 -5.06 6.74
N THR A 121 4.07 -4.32 5.63
CA THR A 121 3.39 -3.03 5.49
C THR A 121 2.11 -3.22 4.68
N LEU A 122 0.97 -2.91 5.29
CA LEU A 122 -0.33 -2.90 4.65
C LEU A 122 -0.69 -1.48 4.20
N TRP A 123 -1.21 -1.34 2.98
CA TRP A 123 -1.78 -0.10 2.48
C TRP A 123 -2.97 -0.38 1.57
N ARG A 124 -4.10 0.32 1.78
CA ARG A 124 -5.36 0.11 1.03
C ARG A 124 -5.81 -1.35 0.98
N GLY A 125 -5.53 -2.09 2.05
CA GLY A 125 -5.89 -3.51 2.13
C GLY A 125 -5.07 -4.41 1.23
N ARG A 126 -3.85 -4.02 0.86
CA ARG A 126 -2.82 -4.82 0.17
C ARG A 126 -1.55 -4.86 1.00
N ILE A 127 -0.78 -5.94 0.93
CA ILE A 127 0.55 -6.00 1.54
C ILE A 127 1.53 -5.53 0.47
N ILE A 128 2.11 -4.35 0.67
CA ILE A 128 2.97 -3.70 -0.34
C ILE A 128 4.46 -3.99 -0.12
N GLU A 129 4.83 -4.39 1.09
CA GLU A 129 6.22 -4.64 1.48
C GLU A 129 6.24 -5.68 2.60
N VAL A 130 7.21 -6.58 2.55
CA VAL A 130 7.49 -7.54 3.62
C VAL A 130 8.91 -7.34 4.11
N ARG A 131 9.16 -7.67 5.37
CA ARG A 131 10.48 -7.66 5.97
C ARG A 131 10.87 -9.06 6.39
N ILE A 132 11.86 -9.61 5.70
CA ILE A 132 12.39 -10.96 5.95
C ILE A 132 13.90 -10.81 6.20
N ASP A 133 14.38 -11.38 7.30
CA ASP A 133 15.77 -11.28 7.73
C ASP A 133 16.34 -9.84 7.74
N GLY A 134 15.50 -8.88 8.13
CA GLY A 134 15.85 -7.46 8.20
C GLY A 134 15.88 -6.72 6.86
N ARG A 135 15.62 -7.38 5.74
CA ARG A 135 15.50 -6.76 4.41
C ARG A 135 14.06 -6.34 4.15
N GLU A 136 13.85 -5.11 3.72
CA GLU A 136 12.55 -4.64 3.20
C GLU A 136 12.45 -5.01 1.72
N LEU A 137 11.45 -5.83 1.38
CA LEU A 137 11.23 -6.39 0.06
C LEU A 137 9.86 -5.93 -0.45
N PRO A 138 9.80 -5.19 -1.57
CA PRO A 138 8.53 -4.79 -2.17
C PRO A 138 7.80 -6.01 -2.72
N THR A 139 6.47 -5.98 -2.69
CA THR A 139 5.63 -7.02 -3.31
C THR A 139 5.16 -6.59 -4.69
N SER A 140 4.44 -7.46 -5.39
CA SER A 140 3.70 -7.12 -6.62
C SER A 140 2.69 -5.99 -6.47
N ASP A 141 2.19 -5.73 -5.25
CA ASP A 141 1.24 -4.65 -4.95
C ASP A 141 1.91 -3.30 -4.66
N TYR A 142 3.25 -3.26 -4.59
CA TYR A 142 3.97 -2.00 -4.44
C TYR A 142 3.82 -1.14 -5.71
N PRO A 143 3.46 0.15 -5.61
CA PRO A 143 3.38 1.02 -6.77
C PRO A 143 4.75 1.15 -7.45
N GLU A 144 4.89 0.67 -8.68
CA GLU A 144 6.12 0.77 -9.46
C GLU A 144 5.97 1.82 -10.56
N THR A 145 6.87 2.80 -10.61
CA THR A 145 6.99 3.67 -11.78
C THR A 145 7.67 2.89 -12.90
N VAL A 146 7.03 2.78 -14.06
CA VAL A 146 7.70 2.24 -15.26
C VAL A 146 8.86 3.18 -15.60
N PRO A 147 10.10 2.67 -15.80
CA PRO A 147 11.19 3.52 -16.26
C PRO A 147 10.83 4.11 -17.62
N LYS A 148 11.03 5.42 -17.80
CA LYS A 148 10.98 6.05 -19.12
C LYS A 148 12.13 5.46 -19.97
N GLY A 149 11.78 4.58 -20.90
CA GLY A 149 12.67 4.11 -21.97
C GLY A 149 12.91 5.18 -23.03
#